data_AF-A0A1M7KQV4-F1
#
_entry.id   AF-A0A1M7KQV4-F1
#
_cell.length_a   1.000
_cell.length_b   1.000
_cell.length_c   1.000
_cell.angle_alpha   90.00
_cell.angle_beta   90.00
_cell.angle_gamma   90.00
#
_symmetry.space_group_name_H-M   'P 1'
#
loop_
_entity.id
_entity.type
_entity.pdbx_description
1 polymer ?
#
loop_
_entity_poly.entity_id
_entity_poly.type
_entity_poly.pdbx_seq_one_letter_code
_entity_poly.pdbx_strand_id
1 'polypeptide(L)'
;MECAQNDYEGLFSKYSNALNNDLKGYSVLNYMSSHDDGQPFDANRTKGIEAGTKLLLSPGMSQVYYGDELARSLVIEGTQGDATLRSNMNWDVIQNNPETQKTLLHWQKLGQFRRNHPAVGAGIHKLINPYPYTFSRTFTKGAFTDKVVMGVDLPKGRKELPVGDIFPNGTKLKDTYSNQDVEVIDGKVIIDNDFDIVLLELI
;
A
#
# COMPACT_ATOMS: atom_id res chain seq x y z
N MET A 1 10.95 -13.02 0.61
CA MET A 1 11.55 -12.09 -0.36
C MET A 1 11.15 -12.33 -1.81
N GLU A 2 10.87 -13.58 -2.20
CA GLU A 2 10.48 -13.96 -3.56
C GLU A 2 9.27 -13.16 -4.10
N CYS A 3 8.28 -12.85 -3.25
CA CYS A 3 7.10 -12.09 -3.67
C CYS A 3 7.35 -10.58 -3.88
N ALA A 4 8.46 -10.03 -3.39
CA ALA A 4 8.70 -8.59 -3.48
C ALA A 4 8.98 -8.14 -4.93
N GLN A 5 9.43 -9.06 -5.79
CA GLN A 5 9.64 -8.83 -7.23
C GLN A 5 8.38 -9.02 -8.08
N ASN A 6 7.27 -9.52 -7.50
CA ASN A 6 6.01 -9.63 -8.22
C ASN A 6 5.42 -8.25 -8.51
N ASP A 7 4.57 -8.20 -9.52
CA ASP A 7 3.64 -7.08 -9.72
C ASP A 7 2.61 -7.03 -8.58
N TYR A 8 1.86 -5.92 -8.52
CA TYR A 8 0.87 -5.71 -7.46
C TYR A 8 -0.20 -6.80 -7.47
N GLU A 9 -0.72 -7.19 -8.64
CA GLU A 9 -1.74 -8.22 -8.74
C GLU A 9 -1.25 -9.57 -8.25
N GLY A 10 -0.11 -10.05 -8.76
CA GLY A 10 0.46 -11.32 -8.36
C GLY A 10 0.76 -11.36 -6.86
N LEU A 11 1.25 -10.26 -6.28
CA LEU A 11 1.46 -10.12 -4.84
C LEU A 11 0.13 -10.19 -4.07
N PHE A 12 -0.82 -9.32 -4.40
CA PHE A 12 -2.05 -9.12 -3.65
C PHE A 12 -3.01 -10.32 -3.74
N SER A 13 -3.11 -10.94 -4.92
CA SER A 13 -3.87 -12.17 -5.12
C SER A 13 -3.24 -13.34 -4.39
N LYS A 14 -1.92 -13.53 -4.47
CA LYS A 14 -1.22 -14.64 -3.77
C LYS A 14 -1.47 -14.60 -2.27
N TYR A 15 -1.29 -13.43 -1.64
CA TYR A 15 -1.48 -13.28 -0.21
C TYR A 15 -2.93 -13.45 0.21
N SER A 16 -3.87 -12.87 -0.54
CA SER A 16 -5.30 -13.05 -0.28
C SER A 16 -5.71 -14.51 -0.40
N ASN A 17 -5.26 -15.20 -1.44
CA ASN A 17 -5.57 -16.61 -1.66
C ASN A 17 -5.00 -17.49 -0.53
N ALA A 18 -3.75 -17.26 -0.12
CA ALA A 18 -3.15 -18.01 0.99
C ALA A 18 -3.92 -17.80 2.30
N LEU A 19 -4.22 -16.55 2.68
CA LEU A 19 -4.90 -16.23 3.94
C LEU A 19 -6.36 -16.69 4.01
N ASN A 20 -7.03 -16.84 2.85
CA ASN A 20 -8.41 -17.29 2.79
C ASN A 20 -8.56 -18.80 2.52
N ASN A 21 -7.45 -19.52 2.27
CA ASN A 21 -7.42 -20.96 2.04
C ASN A 21 -6.43 -21.66 2.98
N ASP A 22 -5.20 -21.93 2.53
CA ASP A 22 -4.21 -22.76 3.26
C ASP A 22 -3.85 -22.22 4.65
N LEU A 23 -3.88 -20.89 4.81
CA LEU A 23 -3.60 -20.19 6.07
C LEU A 23 -4.87 -19.63 6.72
N LYS A 24 -6.05 -20.17 6.40
CA LYS A 24 -7.31 -19.71 6.98
C LYS A 24 -7.28 -19.81 8.50
N GLY A 25 -7.56 -18.70 9.17
CA GLY A 25 -7.51 -18.59 10.64
C GLY A 25 -6.13 -18.23 11.20
N TYR A 26 -5.11 -18.18 10.34
CA TYR A 26 -3.78 -17.66 10.67
C TYR A 26 -3.57 -16.28 10.05
N SER A 27 -2.47 -15.64 10.43
CA SER A 27 -2.00 -14.41 9.80
C SER A 27 -0.52 -14.54 9.46
N VAL A 28 -0.09 -13.79 8.46
CA VAL A 28 1.32 -13.60 8.11
C VAL A 28 1.78 -12.23 8.55
N LEU A 29 3.09 -12.06 8.72
CA LEU A 29 3.75 -10.79 9.01
C LEU A 29 4.60 -10.38 7.82
N ASN A 30 4.24 -9.27 7.19
CA ASN A 30 4.96 -8.70 6.06
C ASN A 30 5.96 -7.66 6.55
N TYR A 31 7.17 -7.68 6.03
CA TYR A 31 8.19 -6.65 6.26
C TYR A 31 9.05 -6.52 5.00
N MET A 32 9.60 -5.32 4.76
CA MET A 32 10.46 -5.05 3.60
C MET A 32 11.95 -5.23 3.91
N SER A 33 12.32 -4.93 5.15
CA SER A 33 13.65 -5.15 5.70
C SER A 33 13.55 -5.52 7.18
N SER A 34 14.61 -6.06 7.75
CA SER A 34 14.70 -6.33 9.18
C SER A 34 16.15 -6.20 9.65
N HIS A 35 16.36 -6.32 10.96
CA HIS A 35 17.69 -6.28 11.57
C HIS A 35 18.56 -7.51 11.28
N ASP A 36 17.99 -8.55 10.66
CA ASP A 36 18.65 -9.82 10.32
C ASP A 36 18.52 -10.16 8.82
N ASP A 37 18.02 -9.22 8.00
CA ASP A 37 17.89 -9.42 6.55
C ASP A 37 19.16 -8.96 5.83
N GLY A 38 20.07 -9.89 5.59
CA GLY A 38 21.34 -9.63 4.90
C GLY A 38 21.20 -9.25 3.42
N GLN A 39 20.00 -9.32 2.81
CA GLN A 39 19.77 -9.04 1.39
C GLN A 39 18.47 -8.24 1.16
N PRO A 40 18.27 -7.06 1.78
CA PRO A 40 17.00 -6.33 1.81
C PRO A 40 16.48 -5.96 0.41
N PHE A 41 15.15 -5.89 0.25
CA PHE A 41 14.48 -5.78 -1.08
C PHE A 41 14.95 -4.55 -1.86
N ASP A 42 15.20 -3.48 -1.11
CA ASP A 42 15.61 -2.18 -1.62
C ASP A 42 16.77 -1.65 -0.77
N ALA A 43 17.90 -2.37 -0.78
CA ALA A 43 19.09 -2.02 0.01
C ALA A 43 19.55 -0.57 -0.23
N ASN A 44 19.50 -0.13 -1.50
CA ASN A 44 19.88 1.21 -1.94
C ASN A 44 18.77 2.25 -1.76
N ARG A 45 17.59 1.85 -1.29
CA ARG A 45 16.46 2.74 -0.96
C ARG A 45 15.95 3.58 -2.13
N THR A 46 15.99 3.03 -3.36
CA THR A 46 15.54 3.72 -4.58
C THR A 46 14.07 3.44 -4.90
N LYS A 47 13.41 2.56 -4.15
CA LYS A 47 12.03 2.09 -4.35
C LYS A 47 11.15 2.35 -3.13
N GLY A 48 11.42 3.39 -2.35
CA GLY A 48 10.70 3.67 -1.09
C GLY A 48 9.17 3.80 -1.25
N ILE A 49 8.69 4.38 -2.35
CA ILE A 49 7.25 4.47 -2.67
C ILE A 49 6.66 3.10 -3.00
N GLU A 50 7.33 2.32 -3.87
CA GLU A 50 6.90 0.96 -4.24
C GLU A 50 6.88 0.04 -3.01
N ALA A 51 7.93 0.10 -2.17
CA ALA A 51 8.04 -0.68 -0.94
C ALA A 51 6.91 -0.36 0.04
N GLY A 52 6.62 0.93 0.25
CA GLY A 52 5.49 1.36 1.09
C GLY A 52 4.14 0.89 0.55
N THR A 53 3.92 1.04 -0.75
CA THR A 53 2.70 0.60 -1.43
C THR A 53 2.49 -0.90 -1.30
N LYS A 54 3.51 -1.70 -1.64
CA LYS A 54 3.46 -3.17 -1.49
C LYS A 54 3.22 -3.57 -0.05
N LEU A 55 3.98 -3.04 0.91
CA LEU A 55 3.87 -3.44 2.31
C LEU A 55 2.52 -3.07 2.94
N LEU A 56 2.06 -1.84 2.73
CA LEU A 56 0.90 -1.30 3.44
C LEU A 56 -0.42 -1.68 2.79
N LEU A 57 -0.45 -2.00 1.48
CA LEU A 57 -1.66 -2.45 0.79
C LEU A 57 -1.77 -3.98 0.65
N SER A 58 -0.76 -4.73 1.09
CA SER A 58 -0.81 -6.20 1.10
C SER A 58 -1.72 -6.77 2.21
N PRO A 59 -2.40 -7.90 1.94
CA PRO A 59 -3.06 -8.71 2.97
C PRO A 59 -2.07 -9.28 3.99
N GLY A 60 -2.54 -9.55 5.20
CA GLY A 60 -1.72 -9.97 6.35
C GLY A 60 -1.38 -8.78 7.25
N MET A 61 -0.52 -8.96 8.25
CA MET A 61 0.03 -7.86 9.06
C MET A 61 1.19 -7.17 8.34
N SER A 62 1.42 -5.91 8.64
CA SER A 62 2.54 -5.14 8.09
C SER A 62 3.40 -4.60 9.22
N GLN A 63 4.69 -4.90 9.18
CA GLN A 63 5.71 -4.38 10.07
C GLN A 63 6.64 -3.47 9.30
N VAL A 64 6.69 -2.21 9.73
CA VAL A 64 7.64 -1.21 9.23
C VAL A 64 8.89 -1.30 10.10
N TYR A 65 10.03 -1.58 9.47
CA TYR A 65 11.31 -1.50 10.18
C TYR A 65 11.81 -0.05 10.16
N TYR A 66 12.38 0.42 11.26
CA TYR A 66 12.63 1.85 11.44
C TYR A 66 13.49 2.44 10.30
N GLY A 67 13.00 3.52 9.70
CA GLY A 67 13.65 4.17 8.57
C GLY A 67 13.24 3.63 7.20
N ASP A 68 12.46 2.55 7.11
CA ASP A 68 11.81 2.16 5.85
C ASP A 68 10.98 3.33 5.28
N GLU A 69 10.24 4.03 6.14
CA GLU A 69 9.38 5.15 5.81
C GLU A 69 10.13 6.43 5.39
N LEU A 70 11.43 6.51 5.71
CA LEU A 70 12.31 7.62 5.33
C LEU A 70 13.30 7.24 4.23
N ALA A 71 13.22 6.02 3.69
CA ALA A 71 14.23 5.48 2.78
C ALA A 71 15.66 5.54 3.39
N ARG A 72 15.78 5.26 4.71
CA ARG A 72 17.06 5.23 5.43
C ARG A 72 17.99 4.18 4.83
N SER A 73 19.17 4.61 4.38
CA SER A 73 20.14 3.73 3.73
C SER A 73 20.46 2.50 4.57
N LEU A 74 20.44 1.33 3.93
CA LEU A 74 20.95 0.07 4.48
C LEU A 74 22.35 -0.25 3.95
N VAL A 75 22.98 0.69 3.24
CA VAL A 75 24.36 0.62 2.77
C VAL A 75 25.14 1.74 3.46
N ILE A 76 25.91 1.37 4.49
CA ILE A 76 26.71 2.31 5.29
C ILE A 76 28.19 1.98 5.12
N GLU A 77 28.94 2.95 4.61
CA GLU A 77 30.38 2.83 4.41
C GLU A 77 31.10 2.48 5.73
N GLY A 78 32.05 1.55 5.65
CA GLY A 78 32.81 1.09 6.82
C GLY A 78 32.10 0.07 7.71
N THR A 79 30.85 -0.32 7.40
CA THR A 79 30.13 -1.39 8.12
C THR A 79 30.11 -2.69 7.30
N GLN A 80 30.00 -3.83 7.99
CA GLN A 80 29.84 -5.16 7.38
C GLN A 80 28.74 -5.94 8.09
N GLY A 81 28.04 -6.81 7.37
CA GLY A 81 27.00 -7.68 7.94
C GLY A 81 25.82 -6.90 8.51
N ASP A 82 25.26 -7.38 9.62
CA ASP A 82 24.06 -6.83 10.27
C ASP A 82 24.23 -5.41 10.82
N ALA A 83 25.48 -4.96 11.03
CA ALA A 83 25.78 -3.60 11.49
C ALA A 83 25.23 -2.52 10.54
N THR A 84 25.20 -2.77 9.22
CA THR A 84 24.63 -1.82 8.24
C THR A 84 23.11 -1.68 8.39
N LEU A 85 22.44 -2.72 8.87
CA LEU A 85 20.98 -2.78 9.03
C LEU A 85 20.50 -2.00 10.26
N ARG A 86 21.42 -1.62 11.14
CA ARG A 86 21.16 -1.04 12.47
C ARG A 86 21.77 0.36 12.64
N SER A 87 22.00 1.08 11.55
CA SER A 87 22.52 2.45 11.60
C SER A 87 21.57 3.41 12.32
N ASN A 88 22.12 4.50 12.84
CA ASN A 88 21.33 5.54 13.50
C ASN A 88 20.24 6.07 12.58
N MET A 89 19.10 6.43 13.16
CA MET A 89 18.01 7.03 12.41
C MET A 89 18.38 8.44 11.90
N ASN A 90 17.99 8.75 10.67
CA ASN A 90 18.31 9.98 9.95
C ASN A 90 17.22 11.05 10.16
N TRP A 91 16.99 11.47 11.40
CA TRP A 91 15.89 12.39 11.73
C TRP A 91 16.00 13.76 11.04
N ASP A 92 17.22 14.23 10.79
CA ASP A 92 17.52 15.51 10.17
C ASP A 92 17.01 15.61 8.72
N VAL A 93 16.91 14.49 7.99
CA VAL A 93 16.46 14.51 6.59
C VAL A 93 14.96 14.81 6.47
N ILE A 94 14.17 14.62 7.53
CA ILE A 94 12.74 14.96 7.54
C ILE A 94 12.55 16.45 7.27
N GLN A 95 13.43 17.31 7.78
CA GLN A 95 13.33 18.77 7.60
C GLN A 95 14.04 19.26 6.34
N ASN A 96 15.05 18.52 5.88
CA ASN A 96 16.02 19.01 4.89
C ASN A 96 15.93 18.34 3.52
N ASN A 97 15.19 17.24 3.35
CA ASN A 97 15.11 16.50 2.10
C ASN A 97 13.65 16.36 1.58
N PRO A 98 13.29 17.07 0.49
CA PRO A 98 11.95 17.00 -0.10
C PRO A 98 11.52 15.60 -0.57
N GLU A 99 12.45 14.77 -1.09
CA GLU A 99 12.11 13.41 -1.52
C GLU A 99 11.83 12.48 -0.34
N THR A 100 12.58 12.65 0.76
CA THR A 100 12.28 11.97 2.03
C THR A 100 10.91 12.40 2.55
N GLN A 101 10.59 13.70 2.53
CA GLN A 101 9.28 14.20 2.97
C GLN A 101 8.14 13.61 2.13
N LYS A 102 8.32 13.53 0.81
CA LYS A 102 7.36 12.89 -0.10
C LYS A 102 7.17 11.41 0.22
N THR A 103 8.27 10.69 0.47
CA THR A 103 8.23 9.28 0.88
C THR A 103 7.49 9.12 2.21
N LEU A 104 7.88 9.87 3.23
CA LEU A 104 7.22 9.83 4.54
C LEU A 104 5.71 10.11 4.44
N LEU A 105 5.32 11.14 3.68
CA LEU A 105 3.91 11.49 3.49
C LEU A 105 3.13 10.36 2.80
N HIS A 106 3.72 9.73 1.78
CA HIS A 106 3.13 8.57 1.12
C HIS A 106 2.89 7.42 2.13
N TRP A 107 3.91 7.05 2.91
CA TRP A 107 3.79 6.00 3.94
C TRP A 107 2.73 6.35 5.00
N GLN A 108 2.66 7.61 5.42
CA GLN A 108 1.66 8.10 6.37
C GLN A 108 0.23 7.99 5.82
N LYS A 109 0.01 8.37 4.55
CA LYS A 109 -1.31 8.26 3.90
C LYS A 109 -1.76 6.80 3.82
N LEU A 110 -0.89 5.91 3.34
CA LEU A 110 -1.19 4.48 3.26
C LEU A 110 -1.43 3.85 4.64
N GLY A 111 -0.61 4.21 5.64
CA GLY A 111 -0.75 3.71 7.01
C GLY A 111 -2.03 4.17 7.70
N GLN A 112 -2.48 5.41 7.43
CA GLN A 112 -3.77 5.91 7.92
C GLN A 112 -4.93 5.17 7.26
N PHE A 113 -4.92 5.02 5.93
CA PHE A 113 -5.94 4.27 5.21
C PHE A 113 -6.04 2.82 5.71
N ARG A 114 -4.90 2.13 5.81
CA ARG A 114 -4.85 0.75 6.32
C ARG A 114 -5.40 0.62 7.75
N ARG A 115 -5.12 1.60 8.63
CA ARG A 115 -5.63 1.62 10.01
C ARG A 115 -7.15 1.73 10.04
N ASN A 116 -7.71 2.57 9.16
CA ASN A 116 -9.13 2.83 9.10
C ASN A 116 -9.91 1.69 8.42
N HIS A 117 -9.23 0.89 7.58
CA HIS A 117 -9.85 -0.17 6.79
C HIS A 117 -9.25 -1.56 7.06
N PRO A 118 -9.85 -2.33 7.99
CA PRO A 118 -9.50 -3.74 8.20
C PRO A 118 -9.52 -4.59 6.92
N ALA A 119 -10.30 -4.21 5.90
CA ALA A 119 -10.34 -4.88 4.61
C ALA A 119 -8.98 -4.93 3.90
N VAL A 120 -8.10 -3.95 4.11
CA VAL A 120 -6.77 -3.95 3.49
C VAL A 120 -5.92 -5.13 3.96
N GLY A 121 -5.95 -5.44 5.26
CA GLY A 121 -5.15 -6.52 5.85
C GLY A 121 -5.87 -7.86 5.92
N ALA A 122 -7.15 -7.87 6.31
CA ALA A 122 -7.93 -9.08 6.58
C ALA A 122 -9.01 -9.39 5.54
N GLY A 123 -9.24 -8.48 4.59
CA GLY A 123 -10.26 -8.64 3.56
C GLY A 123 -9.81 -9.52 2.38
N ILE A 124 -10.78 -9.80 1.53
CA ILE A 124 -10.59 -10.58 0.30
C ILE A 124 -10.18 -9.64 -0.83
N HIS A 125 -9.10 -9.96 -1.55
CA HIS A 125 -8.75 -9.30 -2.81
C HIS A 125 -9.76 -9.61 -3.90
N LYS A 126 -10.09 -8.61 -4.71
CA LYS A 126 -10.69 -8.86 -6.01
C LYS A 126 -10.20 -7.81 -7.01
N LEU A 127 -9.52 -8.27 -8.06
CA LEU A 127 -9.21 -7.46 -9.23
C LEU A 127 -10.52 -6.92 -9.85
N ILE A 128 -10.56 -5.63 -10.13
CA ILE A 128 -11.67 -5.00 -10.87
C ILE A 128 -11.24 -4.76 -12.31
N ASN A 129 -10.05 -4.19 -12.51
CA ASN A 129 -9.54 -3.85 -13.82
C ASN A 129 -8.01 -3.96 -13.87
N PRO A 130 -7.42 -4.64 -14.87
CA PRO A 130 -5.96 -4.79 -14.96
C PRO A 130 -5.24 -3.51 -15.41
N TYR A 131 -5.88 -2.65 -16.23
CA TYR A 131 -5.28 -1.40 -16.68
C TYR A 131 -6.34 -0.31 -16.96
N PRO A 132 -6.32 0.84 -16.25
CA PRO A 132 -5.49 1.12 -15.07
C PRO A 132 -5.75 0.13 -13.94
N TYR A 133 -4.69 -0.29 -13.24
CA TYR A 133 -4.78 -1.34 -12.23
C TYR A 133 -5.64 -0.89 -11.05
N THR A 134 -6.80 -1.54 -10.90
CA THR A 134 -7.83 -1.19 -9.93
C THR A 134 -8.37 -2.46 -9.30
N PHE A 135 -8.47 -2.48 -7.97
CA PHE A 135 -8.91 -3.63 -7.20
C PHE A 135 -9.71 -3.21 -5.98
N SER A 136 -10.38 -4.19 -5.37
CA SER A 136 -11.13 -3.98 -4.15
C SER A 136 -10.65 -4.87 -3.02
N ARG A 137 -10.99 -4.44 -1.80
CA ARG A 137 -10.97 -5.27 -0.61
C ARG A 137 -12.33 -5.22 0.05
N THR A 138 -12.83 -6.38 0.46
CA THR A 138 -14.04 -6.49 1.29
C THR A 138 -13.75 -7.36 2.49
N PHE A 139 -14.13 -6.90 3.66
CA PHE A 139 -14.05 -7.65 4.91
C PHE A 139 -15.39 -7.59 5.64
N THR A 140 -15.89 -8.74 6.07
CA THR A 140 -17.13 -8.84 6.83
C THR A 140 -16.92 -9.68 8.07
N LYS A 141 -17.35 -9.17 9.23
CA LYS A 141 -17.34 -9.88 10.52
C LYS A 141 -18.61 -9.55 11.30
N GLY A 142 -19.52 -10.51 11.39
CA GLY A 142 -20.84 -10.29 11.98
C GLY A 142 -21.61 -9.23 11.19
N ALA A 143 -22.07 -8.17 11.88
CA ALA A 143 -22.76 -7.03 11.26
C ALA A 143 -21.82 -5.97 10.66
N PHE A 144 -20.51 -6.07 10.90
CA PHE A 144 -19.53 -5.12 10.38
C PHE A 144 -19.09 -5.54 8.97
N THR A 145 -19.14 -4.59 8.04
CA THR A 145 -18.60 -4.74 6.67
C THR A 145 -17.78 -3.51 6.32
N ASP A 146 -16.55 -3.73 5.88
CA ASP A 146 -15.63 -2.72 5.36
C ASP A 146 -15.34 -3.02 3.89
N LYS A 147 -15.43 -2.00 3.04
CA LYS A 147 -15.28 -2.09 1.60
C LYS A 147 -14.46 -0.90 1.11
N VAL A 148 -13.47 -1.19 0.28
CA VAL A 148 -12.62 -0.16 -0.34
C VAL A 148 -12.31 -0.54 -1.78
N VAL A 149 -12.07 0.49 -2.60
CA VAL A 149 -11.54 0.36 -3.95
C VAL A 149 -10.23 1.15 -4.01
N MET A 150 -9.20 0.56 -4.58
CA MET A 150 -7.87 1.17 -4.69
C MET A 150 -7.36 1.02 -6.12
N GLY A 151 -6.61 2.04 -6.56
CA GLY A 151 -5.83 1.97 -7.79
C GLY A 151 -4.39 2.40 -7.51
N VAL A 152 -3.44 1.71 -8.15
CA VAL A 152 -1.99 2.01 -8.04
C VAL A 152 -1.36 1.98 -9.44
N ASP A 153 -0.19 2.61 -9.60
CA ASP A 153 0.48 2.84 -10.89
C ASP A 153 -0.42 3.52 -11.94
N LEU A 154 -1.23 4.48 -11.47
CA LEU A 154 -2.18 5.20 -12.31
C LEU A 154 -1.49 6.31 -13.13
N PRO A 155 -2.01 6.65 -14.31
CA PRO A 155 -1.53 7.82 -15.04
C PRO A 155 -1.81 9.12 -14.27
N LYS A 156 -0.95 10.13 -14.47
CA LYS A 156 -1.17 11.49 -13.96
C LYS A 156 -2.28 12.20 -14.74
N GLY A 157 -2.91 13.19 -14.10
CA GLY A 157 -4.04 13.94 -14.65
C GLY A 157 -5.35 13.16 -14.59
N ARG A 158 -6.22 13.36 -15.57
CA ARG A 158 -7.54 12.72 -15.63
C ARG A 158 -7.44 11.21 -15.79
N LYS A 159 -8.02 10.48 -14.84
CA LYS A 159 -8.10 9.00 -14.82
C LYS A 159 -9.52 8.55 -14.44
N GLU A 160 -9.96 7.46 -15.06
CA GLU A 160 -11.25 6.82 -14.79
C GLU A 160 -11.00 5.49 -14.10
N LEU A 161 -11.58 5.29 -12.91
CA LEU A 161 -11.45 4.05 -12.16
C LEU A 161 -12.81 3.35 -12.06
N PRO A 162 -12.96 2.15 -12.63
CA PRO A 162 -14.14 1.34 -12.37
C PRO A 162 -14.18 0.91 -10.90
N VAL A 163 -15.35 1.00 -10.26
CA VAL A 163 -15.55 0.55 -8.87
C VAL A 163 -16.16 -0.86 -8.78
N GLY A 164 -16.48 -1.46 -9.93
CA GLY A 164 -17.14 -2.77 -10.02
C GLY A 164 -18.47 -2.79 -9.26
N ASP A 165 -18.80 -3.91 -8.64
CA ASP A 165 -20.03 -4.08 -7.85
C ASP A 165 -19.87 -3.61 -6.39
N ILE A 166 -18.79 -2.90 -6.06
CA ILE A 166 -18.47 -2.54 -4.67
C ILE A 166 -19.34 -1.37 -4.20
N PHE A 167 -19.52 -0.37 -5.06
CA PHE A 167 -20.29 0.84 -4.79
C PHE A 167 -21.28 1.11 -5.94
N PRO A 168 -22.59 1.27 -5.67
CA PRO A 168 -23.57 1.55 -6.71
C PRO A 168 -23.45 2.98 -7.25
N ASN A 169 -24.04 3.25 -8.42
CA ASN A 169 -24.15 4.60 -8.99
C ASN A 169 -24.83 5.56 -8.00
N GLY A 170 -24.36 6.80 -7.96
CA GLY A 170 -24.78 7.85 -7.02
C GLY A 170 -24.10 7.77 -5.65
N THR A 171 -23.27 6.76 -5.39
CA THR A 171 -22.50 6.68 -4.14
C THR A 171 -21.45 7.78 -4.11
N LYS A 172 -21.41 8.54 -3.02
CA LYS A 172 -20.35 9.50 -2.74
C LYS A 172 -19.20 8.81 -2.02
N LEU A 173 -18.00 8.97 -2.55
CA LEU A 173 -16.78 8.37 -2.05
C LEU A 173 -15.74 9.46 -1.82
N LYS A 174 -14.77 9.17 -0.97
CA LYS A 174 -13.60 10.02 -0.77
C LYS A 174 -12.35 9.30 -1.23
N ASP A 175 -11.59 9.92 -2.13
CA ASP A 175 -10.20 9.56 -2.37
C ASP A 175 -9.36 10.13 -1.23
N THR A 176 -9.06 9.31 -0.23
CA THR A 176 -8.30 9.71 0.95
C THR A 176 -6.84 10.07 0.63
N TYR A 177 -6.31 9.59 -0.50
CA TYR A 177 -4.94 9.89 -0.89
C TYR A 177 -4.79 11.32 -1.40
N SER A 178 -5.71 11.79 -2.24
CA SER A 178 -5.73 13.18 -2.73
C SER A 178 -6.60 14.12 -1.89
N ASN A 179 -7.39 13.57 -0.96
CA ASN A 179 -8.42 14.29 -0.19
C ASN A 179 -9.47 14.94 -1.10
N GLN A 180 -9.95 14.20 -2.11
CA GLN A 180 -10.96 14.62 -3.07
C GLN A 180 -12.25 13.79 -2.89
N ASP A 181 -13.40 14.45 -2.84
CA ASP A 181 -14.69 13.76 -2.89
C ASP A 181 -15.08 13.50 -4.35
N VAL A 182 -15.61 12.31 -4.61
CA VAL A 182 -16.04 11.85 -5.94
C VAL A 182 -17.39 11.14 -5.86
N GLU A 183 -18.05 10.99 -7.01
CA GLU A 183 -19.32 10.27 -7.13
C GLU A 183 -19.19 9.14 -8.14
N VAL A 184 -19.82 8.00 -7.85
CA VAL A 184 -19.88 6.88 -8.78
C VAL A 184 -20.91 7.18 -9.87
N ILE A 185 -20.44 7.29 -11.11
CA ILE A 185 -21.27 7.52 -12.30
C ILE A 185 -20.94 6.42 -13.30
N ASP A 186 -21.95 5.70 -13.79
CA ASP A 186 -21.80 4.58 -14.73
C ASP A 186 -20.76 3.53 -14.29
N GLY A 187 -20.75 3.19 -12.99
CA GLY A 187 -19.88 2.18 -12.40
C GLY A 187 -18.41 2.60 -12.23
N LYS A 188 -18.12 3.90 -12.36
CA LYS A 188 -16.76 4.45 -12.26
C LYS A 188 -16.71 5.77 -11.51
N VAL A 189 -15.51 6.14 -11.06
CA VAL A 189 -15.19 7.48 -10.57
C VAL A 189 -14.20 8.16 -11.52
N ILE A 190 -14.28 9.49 -11.61
CA ILE A 190 -13.34 10.30 -12.37
C ILE A 190 -12.52 11.11 -11.39
N ILE A 191 -11.20 11.03 -11.52
CA ILE A 191 -10.23 11.74 -10.69
C ILE A 191 -9.30 12.50 -11.62
N ASP A 192 -8.96 13.74 -11.28
CA ASP A 192 -8.05 14.57 -12.07
C ASP A 192 -7.00 15.21 -11.15
N ASN A 193 -5.87 14.51 -11.00
CA ASN A 193 -4.75 14.93 -10.16
C ASN A 193 -3.47 14.19 -10.56
N ASP A 194 -2.32 14.64 -10.05
CA ASP A 194 -1.00 14.09 -10.39
C ASP A 194 -0.56 12.88 -9.54
N PHE A 195 -1.44 12.32 -8.72
CA PHE A 195 -1.14 11.14 -7.92
C PHE A 195 -1.29 9.85 -8.73
N ASP A 196 -0.38 8.90 -8.56
CA ASP A 196 -0.40 7.57 -9.17
C ASP A 196 -1.21 6.55 -8.33
N ILE A 197 -1.80 6.99 -7.22
CA ILE A 197 -2.56 6.16 -6.29
C ILE A 197 -3.88 6.83 -5.96
N VAL A 198 -4.91 6.01 -5.85
CA VAL A 198 -6.27 6.40 -5.42
C VAL A 198 -6.73 5.42 -4.35
N LEU A 199 -7.30 5.94 -3.26
CA LEU A 199 -7.76 5.17 -2.10
C LEU A 199 -9.19 5.56 -1.73
N LEU A 200 -10.18 4.85 -2.26
CA LEU A 200 -11.60 5.18 -2.12
C LEU A 200 -12.21 4.56 -0.87
N GLU A 201 -12.81 5.41 -0.04
CA GLU A 201 -13.68 5.04 1.08
C GLU A 201 -15.09 5.64 0.92
N LEU A 202 -16.07 5.07 1.62
CA LEU A 202 -17.42 5.63 1.70
C LEU A 202 -17.43 6.87 2.62
N ILE A 203 -18.15 7.92 2.21
CA ILE A 203 -18.39 9.13 3.04
C ILE A 203 -19.53 8.91 4.02
#